data_AF-T1BX17-F1
#
_entry.id   AF-T1BX17-F1
#
_cell.length_a   1.000
_cell.length_b   1.000
_cell.length_c   1.000
_cell.angle_alpha   90.00
_cell.angle_beta   90.00
_cell.angle_gamma   90.00
#
_symmetry.space_group_name_H-M   'P 1'
#
loop_
_entity.id
_entity.type
_entity.pdbx_description
1 polymer ?
#
loop_
_entity_poly.entity_id
_entity_poly.type
_entity_poly.pdbx_seq_one_letter_code
_entity_poly.pdbx_strand_id
1 'polypeptide(L)'
;EARWEGRAAAALGSLSSPAGRAPAAFGGLLLTGQLWAVGMSELAILTGTEGEAHLPLLRRARSGLRPQLVVGVGRVPAESWEARAGPPLVRHRPRLEEAPTAYVCRQFSCRLPTREPAEMESQLDAGRPGPG
;
A
#
# COMPACT_ATOMS: atom_id res chain seq x y z
N GLU A 1 -22.23 -5.79 -24.52
CA GLU A 1 -22.01 -6.47 -23.23
C GLU A 1 -21.46 -7.88 -23.43
N ALA A 2 -22.21 -8.80 -24.06
CA ALA A 2 -21.81 -10.19 -24.32
C ALA A 2 -20.43 -10.41 -24.98
N ARG A 3 -19.98 -9.51 -25.87
CA ARG A 3 -18.63 -9.61 -26.48
C ARG A 3 -17.49 -9.41 -25.47
N TRP A 4 -17.70 -8.59 -24.44
CA TRP A 4 -16.69 -8.31 -23.42
C TRP A 4 -16.62 -9.44 -22.41
N GLU A 5 -17.78 -9.98 -22.02
CA GLU A 5 -17.90 -11.16 -21.19
C GLU A 5 -17.25 -12.38 -21.84
N GLY A 6 -17.51 -12.64 -23.13
CA GLY A 6 -16.88 -13.75 -23.85
C GLY A 6 -15.36 -13.68 -23.89
N ARG A 7 -14.79 -12.47 -24.08
CA ARG A 7 -13.34 -12.26 -24.03
C ARG A 7 -12.77 -12.48 -22.62
N ALA A 8 -13.46 -12.01 -21.59
CA ALA A 8 -13.05 -12.22 -20.20
C ALA A 8 -13.09 -13.71 -19.83
N ALA A 9 -14.16 -14.42 -20.21
CA ALA A 9 -14.31 -15.85 -19.98
C ALA A 9 -13.20 -16.67 -20.67
N ALA A 10 -12.84 -16.34 -21.91
CA ALA A 10 -11.75 -17.00 -22.62
C ALA A 10 -10.39 -16.80 -21.92
N ALA A 11 -10.10 -15.57 -21.49
CA ALA A 11 -8.87 -15.26 -20.76
C ALA A 11 -8.81 -16.01 -19.42
N LEU A 12 -9.86 -15.98 -18.62
CA LEU A 12 -9.95 -16.71 -17.35
C LEU A 12 -9.90 -18.24 -17.56
N GLY A 13 -10.52 -18.73 -18.63
CA GLY A 13 -10.49 -20.12 -19.04
C GLY A 13 -9.06 -20.67 -19.19
N SER A 14 -8.15 -19.88 -19.79
CA SER A 14 -6.74 -20.27 -19.93
C SER A 14 -5.99 -20.44 -18.60
N LEU A 15 -6.47 -19.79 -17.53
CA LEU A 15 -5.86 -19.85 -16.20
C LEU A 15 -6.55 -20.87 -15.28
N SER A 16 -7.71 -21.40 -15.67
CA SER A 16 -8.55 -22.28 -14.83
C SER A 16 -7.85 -23.59 -14.43
N SER A 17 -7.11 -24.21 -15.34
CA SER A 17 -6.43 -25.50 -15.10
C SER A 17 -5.32 -25.40 -14.05
N PRO A 18 -4.33 -24.48 -14.15
CA PRO A 18 -3.33 -24.30 -13.10
C PRO A 18 -3.94 -23.78 -11.78
N ALA A 19 -4.94 -22.89 -11.84
CA ALA A 19 -5.62 -22.40 -10.65
C ALA A 19 -6.37 -23.52 -9.90
N GLY A 20 -6.99 -24.47 -10.61
CA GLY A 20 -7.70 -25.60 -10.00
C GLY A 20 -6.77 -26.67 -9.44
N ARG A 21 -5.64 -26.96 -10.10
CA ARG A 21 -4.69 -27.99 -9.65
C ARG A 21 -3.89 -27.58 -8.41
N ALA A 22 -3.53 -26.30 -8.29
CA ALA A 22 -2.71 -25.81 -7.18
C ALA A 22 -3.07 -24.36 -6.81
N PRO A 23 -4.24 -24.11 -6.20
CA PRO A 23 -4.77 -22.76 -5.96
C PRO A 23 -3.80 -21.86 -5.18
N ALA A 24 -3.23 -22.36 -4.09
CA ALA A 24 -2.30 -21.60 -3.24
C ALA A 24 -0.99 -21.27 -3.97
N ALA A 25 -0.43 -22.22 -4.72
CA ALA A 25 0.80 -22.01 -5.50
C ALA A 25 0.57 -21.00 -6.63
N PHE A 26 -0.58 -21.08 -7.31
CA PHE A 26 -0.96 -20.13 -8.33
C PHE A 26 -1.12 -18.71 -7.76
N GLY A 27 -1.82 -18.57 -6.63
CA GLY A 27 -1.93 -17.29 -5.92
C GLY A 27 -0.57 -16.73 -5.49
N GLY A 28 0.28 -17.58 -4.91
CA GLY A 28 1.64 -17.21 -4.51
C GLY A 28 2.50 -16.74 -5.69
N LEU A 29 2.39 -17.40 -6.84
CA LEU A 29 3.07 -17.01 -8.08
C LEU A 29 2.61 -15.62 -8.55
N LEU A 30 1.30 -15.37 -8.59
CA LEU A 30 0.76 -14.07 -9.00
C LEU A 30 1.21 -12.94 -8.05
N LEU A 31 1.17 -13.18 -6.75
CA LEU A 31 1.66 -12.23 -5.74
C LEU A 31 3.16 -11.96 -5.92
N THR A 32 3.96 -13.00 -6.11
CA THR A 32 5.41 -12.88 -6.30
C THR A 32 5.74 -12.14 -7.60
N GLY A 33 5.05 -12.45 -8.70
CA GLY A 33 5.21 -11.76 -9.98
C GLY A 33 4.85 -10.27 -9.88
N GLN A 34 3.76 -9.95 -9.17
CA GLN A 34 3.39 -8.57 -8.87
C GLN A 34 4.48 -7.86 -8.06
N LEU A 35 4.95 -8.46 -6.96
CA LEU A 35 6.00 -7.91 -6.12
C LEU A 35 7.30 -7.67 -6.90
N TRP A 36 7.68 -8.60 -7.77
CA TRP A 36 8.86 -8.48 -8.62
C TRP A 36 8.74 -7.35 -9.64
N ALA A 37 7.57 -7.19 -10.26
CA ALA A 37 7.32 -6.15 -11.26
C ALA A 37 7.25 -4.74 -10.67
N VAL A 38 6.67 -4.59 -9.47
CA VAL A 38 6.32 -3.26 -8.92
C VAL A 38 7.20 -2.83 -7.75
N GLY A 39 7.90 -3.78 -7.12
CA GLY A 39 8.62 -3.60 -5.87
C GLY A 39 7.72 -3.35 -4.67
N MET A 40 8.30 -3.35 -3.47
CA MET A 40 7.57 -2.99 -2.24
C MET A 40 7.27 -1.49 -2.21
N SER A 41 6.13 -1.13 -1.62
CA SER A 41 5.80 0.24 -1.26
C SER A 41 5.53 0.30 0.23
N GLU A 42 6.10 1.30 0.88
CA GLU A 42 5.98 1.48 2.32
C GLU A 42 5.13 2.71 2.61
N LEU A 43 4.11 2.58 3.46
CA LEU A 43 3.30 3.69 3.92
C LEU A 43 3.43 3.81 5.44
N ALA A 44 3.97 4.93 5.90
CA ALA A 44 3.94 5.31 7.30
C ALA A 44 2.85 6.36 7.53
N ILE A 45 1.99 6.16 8.52
CA ILE A 45 0.99 7.14 8.94
C ILE A 45 1.29 7.54 10.38
N LEU A 46 1.63 8.81 10.59
CA LEU A 46 1.96 9.37 11.89
C LEU A 46 0.74 10.13 12.39
N THR A 47 0.27 9.81 13.60
CA THR A 47 -0.95 10.37 14.16
C THR A 47 -0.79 10.61 15.66
N GLY A 48 -1.66 11.45 16.23
CA GLY A 48 -1.77 11.61 17.66
C GLY A 48 -2.06 10.29 18.37
N THR A 49 -1.78 10.26 19.68
CA THR A 49 -2.05 9.11 20.55
C THR A 49 -3.56 8.83 20.66
N GLU A 50 -4.37 9.89 20.57
CA GLU A 50 -5.83 9.81 20.69
C GLU A 50 -6.55 10.03 19.36
N GLY A 51 -7.78 9.52 19.30
CA GLY A 51 -8.69 9.68 18.18
C GLY A 51 -8.35 8.86 16.94
N GLU A 52 -9.15 9.08 15.90
CA GLU A 52 -9.18 8.29 14.67
C GLU A 52 -8.98 9.15 13.41
N ALA A 53 -8.39 10.34 13.57
CA ALA A 53 -8.21 11.31 12.48
C ALA A 53 -7.36 10.76 11.31
N HIS A 54 -6.60 9.69 11.54
CA HIS A 54 -5.81 8.99 10.52
C HIS A 54 -6.62 7.98 9.68
N LEU A 55 -7.85 7.64 10.07
CA LEU A 55 -8.66 6.65 9.36
C LEU A 55 -8.95 6.99 7.90
N PRO A 56 -9.16 8.25 7.47
CA PRO A 56 -9.30 8.58 6.06
C PRO A 56 -8.08 8.14 5.23
N LEU A 57 -6.86 8.38 5.73
CA LEU A 57 -5.62 7.91 5.09
C LEU A 57 -5.58 6.38 5.05
N LEU A 58 -5.84 5.72 6.19
CA LEU A 58 -5.80 4.25 6.26
C LEU A 58 -6.84 3.58 5.35
N ARG A 59 -8.07 4.10 5.33
CA ARG A 59 -9.15 3.61 4.46
C ARG A 59 -8.78 3.79 2.99
N ARG A 60 -8.23 4.94 2.61
CA ARG A 60 -7.82 5.20 1.23
C ARG A 60 -6.66 4.31 0.80
N ALA A 61 -5.68 4.09 1.67
CA ALA A 61 -4.59 3.15 1.40
C ALA A 61 -5.08 1.71 1.16
N ARG A 62 -6.18 1.33 1.83
CA ARG A 62 -6.78 -0.01 1.75
C ARG A 62 -7.95 -0.13 0.77
N SER A 63 -8.33 0.92 0.04
CA SER A 63 -9.50 0.88 -0.85
C SER A 63 -9.28 0.09 -2.15
N GLY A 64 -8.05 -0.38 -2.40
CA GLY A 64 -7.72 -1.19 -3.57
C GLY A 64 -6.75 -2.32 -3.21
N LEU A 65 -6.65 -3.32 -4.11
CA LEU A 65 -5.71 -4.42 -3.95
C LEU A 65 -4.27 -3.92 -4.19
N ARG A 66 -3.48 -3.84 -3.12
CA ARG A 66 -2.07 -3.43 -3.15
C ARG A 66 -1.21 -4.46 -2.42
N PRO A 67 -0.93 -5.63 -3.01
CA PRO A 67 -0.21 -6.70 -2.31
C PRO A 67 1.22 -6.34 -1.94
N GLN A 68 1.78 -5.32 -2.60
CA GLN A 68 3.10 -4.76 -2.34
C GLN A 68 3.17 -3.74 -1.20
N LEU A 69 2.02 -3.35 -0.63
CA LEU A 69 1.94 -2.25 0.31
C LEU A 69 2.11 -2.74 1.75
N VAL A 70 3.14 -2.25 2.44
CA VAL A 70 3.29 -2.37 3.89
C VAL A 70 2.83 -1.09 4.54
N VAL A 71 1.92 -1.18 5.51
CA VAL A 71 1.39 -0.02 6.24
C VAL A 71 1.81 -0.08 7.69
N GLY A 72 2.41 0.99 8.18
CA GLY A 72 2.73 1.21 9.59
C GLY A 72 2.02 2.45 10.11
N VAL A 73 1.41 2.36 11.29
CA VAL A 73 0.78 3.50 11.97
C VAL A 73 1.56 3.80 13.24
N GLY A 74 2.18 4.97 13.31
CA GLY A 74 2.87 5.47 14.49
C GLY A 74 1.91 6.28 15.35
N ARG A 75 1.62 5.78 16.56
CA ARG A 75 0.76 6.43 17.57
C ARG A 75 1.55 6.83 18.81
N VAL A 76 2.67 7.52 18.62
CA VAL A 76 3.57 7.93 19.70
C VAL A 76 4.07 9.35 19.41
N PRO A 77 4.34 10.18 20.45
CA PRO A 77 4.94 11.49 20.25
C PRO A 77 6.28 11.36 19.50
N ALA A 78 6.53 12.19 18.48
CA ALA A 78 7.69 12.03 17.60
C ALA A 78 9.05 12.08 18.33
N GLU A 79 9.10 12.74 19.48
CA GLU A 79 10.30 12.88 20.31
C GLU A 79 10.47 11.76 21.36
N SER A 80 9.47 10.88 21.53
CA SER A 80 9.54 9.83 22.54
C SER A 80 10.57 8.76 22.19
N TRP A 81 11.10 8.05 23.19
CA TRP A 81 12.04 6.98 22.94
C TRP A 81 11.38 5.85 22.14
N GLU A 82 10.09 5.59 22.36
CA GLU A 82 9.30 4.60 21.62
C GLU A 82 9.21 4.97 20.13
N ALA A 83 9.10 6.27 19.80
CA ALA A 83 9.15 6.74 18.42
C ALA A 83 10.52 6.51 17.76
N ARG A 84 11.61 6.44 18.55
CA ARG A 84 12.97 6.17 18.06
C ARG A 84 13.28 4.67 17.96
N ALA A 85 12.76 3.88 18.90
CA ALA A 85 12.97 2.43 18.99
C ALA A 85 11.93 1.60 18.22
N GLY A 86 10.85 2.23 17.76
CA GLY A 86 9.79 1.59 16.99
C GLY A 86 10.24 1.08 15.61
N PRO A 87 9.33 0.43 14.86
CA PRO A 87 9.63 -0.12 13.55
C PRO A 87 10.27 0.92 12.61
N PRO A 88 11.26 0.54 11.78
CA PRO A 88 11.93 1.45 10.85
C PRO A 88 10.99 2.27 9.97
N LEU A 89 9.82 1.71 9.68
CA LEU A 89 8.78 2.32 8.86
C LEU A 89 8.18 3.58 9.51
N VAL A 90 8.06 3.66 10.83
CA VAL A 90 7.40 4.79 11.51
C VAL A 90 8.35 5.66 12.31
N ARG A 91 9.55 5.16 12.65
CA ARG A 91 10.52 5.93 13.43
C ARG A 91 11.02 7.18 12.68
N HIS A 92 11.41 8.19 13.45
CA HIS A 92 12.02 9.46 12.97
C HIS A 92 11.20 10.24 11.94
N ARG A 93 9.86 10.12 11.96
CA ARG A 93 8.97 10.86 11.07
C ARG A 93 8.09 11.83 11.88
N PRO A 94 8.15 13.14 11.63
CA PRO A 94 7.30 14.10 12.32
C PRO A 94 5.85 14.05 11.78
N ARG A 95 4.95 14.73 12.47
CA ARG A 95 3.66 15.13 11.89
C ARG A 95 3.80 16.51 11.26
N LEU A 96 3.06 16.77 10.19
CA LEU A 96 2.89 18.11 9.64
C LEU A 96 1.76 18.81 10.40
N GLU A 97 2.05 19.97 10.99
CA GLU A 97 1.04 20.83 11.64
C GLU A 97 0.19 20.08 12.68
N GLU A 98 0.81 19.16 13.44
CA GLU A 98 0.16 18.28 14.41
C GLU A 98 -0.96 17.36 13.87
N ALA A 99 -1.16 17.32 12.56
CA ALA A 99 -2.20 16.53 11.90
C ALA A 99 -1.68 15.16 11.43
N PRO A 100 -2.58 14.18 11.22
CA PRO A 100 -2.20 12.89 10.64
C PRO A 100 -1.46 13.06 9.32
N THR A 101 -0.29 12.44 9.21
CA THR A 101 0.62 12.64 8.08
C THR A 101 1.04 11.30 7.51
N ALA A 102 0.89 11.15 6.20
CA ALA A 102 1.32 10.00 5.44
C ALA A 102 2.69 10.24 4.78
N TYR A 103 3.54 9.22 4.83
CA TYR A 103 4.81 9.13 4.12
C TYR A 103 4.78 7.88 3.24
N VAL A 104 4.76 8.08 1.92
CA VAL A 104 4.91 7.00 0.95
C VAL A 104 6.38 6.89 0.59
N CYS A 105 6.99 5.77 0.95
CA CYS A 105 8.40 5.50 0.72
C CYS A 105 8.58 4.27 -0.19
N ARG A 106 9.72 4.27 -0.89
CA ARG A 106 10.22 3.17 -1.71
C ARG A 106 11.72 3.15 -1.62
N GLN A 107 12.31 1.99 -1.32
CA GLN A 107 13.76 1.80 -1.30
C GLN A 107 14.49 2.90 -0.49
N PHE A 108 13.99 3.18 0.72
CA PHE A 108 14.55 4.19 1.63
C PHE A 108 14.40 5.65 1.18
N SER A 109 13.68 5.93 0.10
CA SER A 109 13.35 7.28 -0.36
C SER A 109 11.86 7.55 -0.24
N CYS A 110 11.48 8.65 0.42
CA CYS A 110 10.08 9.03 0.60
C CYS A 110 9.69 10.18 -0.34
N ARG A 111 8.45 10.15 -0.82
CA ARG A 111 7.80 11.30 -1.45
C ARG A 111 7.57 12.41 -0.41
N LEU A 112 7.14 13.59 -0.90
CA LEU A 112 6.71 14.67 -0.03
C LEU A 112 5.57 14.18 0.89
N PRO A 113 5.71 14.36 2.22
CA PRO A 113 4.66 13.96 3.15
C PRO A 113 3.38 14.73 2.89
N THR A 114 2.25 14.06 3.11
CA THR A 114 0.94 14.62 2.81
C THR A 114 -0.08 14.29 3.90
N ARG A 115 -1.06 15.17 4.06
CA ARG A 115 -2.23 14.99 4.92
C ARG A 115 -3.46 14.57 4.12
N GLU A 116 -3.38 14.70 2.78
CA GLU A 116 -4.51 14.53 1.88
C GLU A 116 -4.60 13.09 1.36
N PRO A 117 -5.70 12.36 1.59
CA PRO A 117 -5.84 10.97 1.15
C PRO A 117 -5.71 10.78 -0.37
N ALA A 118 -6.18 11.75 -1.16
CA ALA A 118 -6.08 11.69 -2.62
C ALA A 118 -4.63 11.82 -3.11
N GLU A 119 -3.86 12.73 -2.52
CA GLU A 119 -2.44 12.89 -2.83
C GLU A 119 -1.64 11.65 -2.41
N MET A 120 -1.90 11.13 -1.20
CA MET A 120 -1.28 9.88 -0.74
C MET A 120 -1.56 8.73 -1.70
N GLU A 121 -2.79 8.60 -2.20
CA GLU A 121 -3.12 7.57 -3.18
C GLU A 121 -2.37 7.75 -4.51
N SER A 122 -2.32 8.98 -5.03
CA SER A 122 -1.55 9.31 -6.23
C SER A 122 -0.09 8.86 -6.07
N GLN A 123 0.52 9.13 -4.91
CA GLN A 123 1.89 8.69 -4.60
C GLN A 123 2.03 7.17 -4.56
N LEU A 124 1.02 6.44 -4.07
CA LEU A 124 0.99 4.97 -4.08
C LEU A 124 0.85 4.40 -5.50
N ASP A 125 0.06 5.05 -6.36
CA ASP A 125 -0.20 4.62 -7.73
C ASP A 125 0.91 5.01 -8.72
N ALA A 126 1.65 6.09 -8.47
CA ALA A 126 2.72 6.58 -9.33
C ALA A 126 3.89 5.61 -9.54
N GLY A 127 3.95 4.50 -8.81
CA GLY A 127 4.88 3.41 -9.11
C GLY A 127 4.20 2.06 -9.24
N ARG A 128 2.95 2.03 -9.70
CA ARG A 128 2.44 0.87 -10.43
C ARG A 128 3.09 0.88 -11.82
N PRO A 129 3.54 -0.26 -12.35
CA PRO A 129 3.84 -0.36 -13.76
C PRO A 129 2.59 0.04 -14.53
N GLY A 130 2.77 0.83 -15.58
CA GLY A 130 1.71 1.06 -16.55
C GLY A 130 1.23 -0.27 -17.14
N PRO A 131 0.00 -0.33 -17.68
CA PRO A 131 -0.39 -1.46 -18.50
C PRO A 131 0.58 -1.53 -19.69
N GLY A 132 1.36 -2.61 -19.77
CA GLY A 132 2.12 -2.98 -20.97
C GLY A 132 1.20 -3.48 -22.07
#